data_AF-A0A351GRE7-F1
#
_entry.id   AF-A0A351GRE7-F1
#
_cell.length_a   1.000
_cell.length_b   1.000
_cell.length_c   1.000
_cell.angle_alpha   90.00
_cell.angle_beta   90.00
_cell.angle_gamma   90.00
#
_symmetry.space_group_name_H-M   'P 1'
#
loop_
_entity.id
_entity.type
_entity.pdbx_description
1 polymer ?
#
loop_
_entity_poly.entity_id
_entity_poly.type
_entity_poly.pdbx_seq_one_letter_code
_entity_poly.pdbx_strand_id
1 'polypeptide(L)' 'MLDDLDDIHPLFAGAPSTTEFKKLRKRIVRNVREAIEQFGMIERDARWLVCLSGGKDSYTLLAVLYELKWRGLL' A
#
# COMPACT_ATOMS: atom_id res chain seq x y z
N MET A 1 18.26 4.02 -15.58
CA MET A 1 17.86 4.95 -14.51
C MET A 1 16.36 4.85 -14.37
N LEU A 2 15.87 4.12 -13.37
CA LEU A 2 14.44 3.99 -13.05
C LEU A 2 14.24 4.58 -11.65
N ASP A 3 14.71 5.82 -11.46
CA ASP A 3 14.67 6.55 -10.20
C ASP A 3 13.64 7.69 -10.22
N ASP A 4 12.60 7.58 -11.05
CA ASP A 4 11.41 8.42 -10.90
C ASP A 4 10.60 7.88 -9.71
N LEU A 5 11.12 8.12 -8.51
CA LEU A 5 10.49 7.85 -7.22
C LEU A 5 9.74 9.08 -6.68
N ASP A 6 9.34 9.98 -7.57
CA ASP A 6 8.38 11.04 -7.26
C ASP A 6 6.92 10.51 -7.21
N ASP A 7 6.69 9.22 -7.53
CA ASP A 7 5.38 8.54 -7.51
C ASP A 7 5.01 7.90 -6.16
N ILE A 8 5.04 8.68 -5.09
CA ILE A 8 4.70 8.19 -3.76
C ILE A 8 3.47 8.94 -3.24
N HIS A 9 2.42 8.19 -2.86
CA HIS A 9 1.19 8.78 -2.32
C HIS A 9 1.52 9.75 -1.17
N PRO A 10 0.88 10.94 -1.07
CA PRO A 10 1.18 11.94 -0.03
C PRO A 10 1.16 11.43 1.42
N LEU A 11 0.47 10.32 1.67
CA LEU A 11 0.48 9.63 2.97
C LEU A 11 1.88 9.19 3.43
N PHE A 12 2.84 9.05 2.52
CA PHE A 12 4.22 8.70 2.86
C PHE A 12 5.15 9.93 2.88
N ALA A 13 4.59 11.15 2.92
CA ALA A 13 5.40 12.36 3.10
C ALA A 13 6.25 12.24 4.38
N GLY A 14 7.56 12.50 4.27
CA GLY A 14 8.51 12.36 5.38
C GLY A 14 8.91 10.92 5.70
N ALA A 15 8.46 9.93 4.92
CA ALA A 15 8.94 8.55 5.08
C ALA A 15 10.43 8.44 4.71
N PRO A 16 11.17 7.48 5.31
CA PRO A 16 12.58 7.28 5.00
C PRO A 16 12.79 7.00 3.51
N SER A 17 13.78 7.65 2.90
CA SER A 17 14.14 7.44 1.49
C SER A 17 15.18 6.32 1.30
N THR A 18 15.48 5.55 2.35
CA THR A 18 16.51 4.52 2.34
C THR A 18 16.12 3.32 1.47
N THR A 19 17.13 2.63 0.92
CA THR A 19 16.93 1.42 0.12
C THR A 19 16.16 0.34 0.86
N GLU A 20 16.46 0.14 2.15
CA GLU A 20 15.78 -0.87 2.97
C GLU A 20 14.30 -0.54 3.19
N PHE A 21 13.97 0.73 3.39
CA PHE A 21 12.57 1.15 3.46
C PHE A 21 11.83 0.90 2.14
N LYS A 22 12.45 1.28 1.01
CA LYS A 22 11.88 1.04 -0.33
C LYS A 22 11.64 -0.46 -0.59
N LYS A 23 12.60 -1.32 -0.21
CA LYS A 23 12.45 -2.79 -0.32
C LYS A 23 11.32 -3.32 0.56
N LEU A 24 11.24 -2.86 1.81
CA LEU A 24 10.19 -3.27 2.75
C LEU A 24 8.81 -2.90 2.21
N ARG A 25 8.62 -1.64 1.80
CA ARG A 25 7.36 -1.16 1.21
C ARG A 25 6.97 -1.99 0.00
N LYS A 26 7.89 -2.17 -0.96
CA LYS A 26 7.64 -2.97 -2.17
C LYS A 26 7.20 -4.40 -1.83
N ARG A 27 7.82 -5.02 -0.84
CA ARG A 27 7.45 -6.37 -0.37
C ARG A 27 6.05 -6.40 0.24
N ILE A 28 5.72 -5.46 1.11
CA ILE A 28 4.40 -5.42 1.77
C ILE A 28 3.29 -5.19 0.73
N VAL A 29 3.46 -4.21 -0.17
CA VAL A 29 2.50 -3.91 -1.24
C VAL A 29 2.23 -5.14 -2.11
N ARG A 30 3.30 -5.86 -2.50
CA ARG A 30 3.17 -7.10 -3.27
C ARG A 30 2.38 -8.17 -2.51
N ASN A 31 2.74 -8.44 -1.26
CA ASN A 31 2.09 -9.49 -0.47
C ASN A 31 0.60 -9.17 -0.22
N VAL A 32 0.25 -7.90 0.00
CA VAL A 32 -1.15 -7.48 0.15
C VAL A 32 -1.93 -7.69 -1.14
N ARG A 33 -1.37 -7.28 -2.29
CA ARG A 33 -2.00 -7.53 -3.60
C ARG A 33 -2.21 -9.03 -3.84
N GLU A 34 -1.18 -9.85 -3.59
CA GLU A 34 -1.27 -11.31 -3.73
C GLU A 34 -2.39 -11.89 -2.85
N ALA A 35 -2.52 -11.44 -1.60
CA ALA A 35 -3.60 -11.88 -0.73
C ALA A 35 -4.99 -11.45 -1.26
N ILE A 36 -5.13 -10.22 -1.75
CA ILE A 36 -6.38 -9.72 -2.30
C ILE A 36 -6.84 -10.57 -3.50
N GLU A 37 -5.91 -10.88 -4.41
CA GLU A 37 -6.16 -11.71 -5.58
C GLU A 37 -6.46 -13.17 -5.17
N GLN A 38 -5.64 -13.75 -4.30
CA GLN A 38 -5.75 -15.15 -3.88
C GLN A 38 -7.06 -15.43 -3.15
N PHE A 39 -7.53 -14.51 -2.31
CA PHE A 39 -8.73 -14.70 -1.50
C PHE A 39 -9.98 -14.02 -2.09
N GLY A 40 -9.89 -13.45 -3.30
CA GLY A 40 -11.02 -12.79 -3.95
C GLY A 40 -11.61 -11.64 -3.12
N MET A 41 -10.77 -10.84 -2.47
CA MET A 41 -11.20 -9.82 -1.51
C MET A 41 -11.77 -8.55 -2.16
N ILE A 42 -11.71 -8.44 -3.49
CA ILE A 42 -12.22 -7.30 -4.23
C ILE A 42 -13.22 -7.75 -5.29
N GLU A 43 -14.32 -7.01 -5.36
CA GLU A 43 -15.33 -7.12 -6.41
C GLU A 43 -15.49 -5.75 -7.08
N ARG A 44 -16.13 -5.70 -8.26
CA ARG A 44 -16.43 -4.42 -8.92
C ARG A 44 -17.31 -3.58 -8.01
N ASP A 45 -16.97 -2.29 -7.90
CA ASP A 45 -17.67 -1.31 -7.06
C ASP A 45 -17.64 -1.61 -5.55
N ALA A 46 -16.77 -2.53 -5.11
CA ALA A 46 -16.59 -2.84 -3.70
C ALA A 46 -16.10 -1.62 -2.89
N ARG A 47 -16.65 -1.45 -1.69
CA ARG A 47 -16.21 -0.46 -0.71
C ARG A 47 -15.67 -1.17 0.51
N TRP A 48 -14.49 -0.74 0.96
CA TRP A 48 -13.84 -1.34 2.11
C TRP A 48 -13.96 -0.45 3.33
N LEU A 49 -14.39 -1.03 4.44
CA LEU A 49 -14.29 -0.43 5.76
C LEU A 49 -12.96 -0.87 6.38
N VAL A 50 -12.06 0.08 6.63
CA VAL A 50 -10.78 -0.20 7.28
C VAL A 50 -10.86 0.17 8.75
N CYS A 51 -10.76 -0.82 9.64
CA CYS A 51 -10.74 -0.59 11.08
C CYS A 51 -9.38 -0.08 11.54
N LEU A 52 -9.33 1.11 12.15
CA LEU A 52 -8.10 1.74 12.65
C LEU A 52 -8.03 1.61 14.17
N SER A 53 -7.08 0.82 14.65
CA SER A 53 -6.87 0.60 16.09
C SER A 53 -5.96 1.66 16.73
N GLY A 54 -5.35 2.53 15.93
CA GLY A 54 -4.28 3.42 16.37
C GLY A 54 -2.88 2.79 16.30
N GLY A 55 -2.79 1.49 16.04
CA GLY A 55 -1.51 0.77 15.93
C GLY A 55 -0.88 0.85 14.54
N LYS A 56 0.45 0.66 14.48
CA LYS A 56 1.23 0.68 13.24
C LYS A 56 0.69 -0.25 12.16
N ASP A 57 0.16 -1.40 12.54
CA ASP A 57 -0.28 -2.43 11.59
C ASP A 57 -1.55 -1.98 10.85
N SER A 58 -2.50 -1.37 11.57
CA SER A 58 -3.72 -0.81 10.97
C SER A 58 -3.44 0.37 10.03
N TYR A 59 -2.50 1.25 10.40
CA TYR A 59 -2.06 2.34 9.53
C TYR A 59 -1.22 1.88 8.34
N THR A 60 -0.39 0.85 8.54
CA THR A 60 0.40 0.25 7.44
C THR A 60 -0.52 -0.36 6.40
N LEU A 61 -1.54 -1.11 6.83
CA LEU A 61 -2.56 -1.64 5.92
C LEU A 61 -3.25 -0.51 5.16
N LEU A 62 -3.74 0.53 5.86
CA LEU A 62 -4.39 1.68 5.24
C LEU A 62 -3.48 2.33 4.18
N ALA A 63 -2.21 2.57 4.50
CA ALA A 63 -1.26 3.19 3.59
C ALA A 63 -1.02 2.34 2.33
N VAL A 64 -0.92 1.02 2.48
CA VAL A 64 -0.74 0.09 1.34
C VAL A 64 -1.97 0.06 0.45
N LEU A 65 -3.18 0.10 1.02
CA LEU A 65 -4.42 0.13 0.24
C LEU A 65 -4.56 1.42 -0.55
N TYR A 66 -4.25 2.58 0.06
CA TYR A 66 -4.21 3.84 -0.67
C TYR A 66 -3.16 3.83 -1.78
N GLU A 67 -2.00 3.22 -1.55
CA GLU A 67 -0.98 3.08 -2.58
C GLU A 67 -1.43 2.22 -3.76
N LEU A 68 -2.06 1.07 -3.50
CA LEU A 68 -2.59 0.22 -4.56
C LEU A 68 -3.68 0.95 -5.36
N LYS A 69 -4.57 1.68 -4.69
CA LYS A 69 -5.59 2.52 -5.34
C LYS A 69 -4.95 3.62 -6.20
N TRP A 70 -3.94 4.31 -5.70
CA TRP A 70 -3.22 5.35 -6.45
C TRP A 70 -2.56 4.82 -7.71
N ARG A 71 -2.02 3.59 -7.64
CA ARG A 71 -1.42 2.87 -8.78
C ARG A 71 -2.46 2.31 -9.76
N GLY A 72 -3.76 2.46 -9.51
CA GLY A 72 -4.83 1.87 -10.32
C GLY A 72 -4.92 0.34 -10.22
N LEU A 73 -4.43 -0.23 -9.11
CA LEU A 73 -4.44 -1.68 -8.83
C LEU A 73 -5.58 -2.10 -7.90
N LEU A 74 -6.42 -1.15 -7.49
CA LEU A 74 -7.70 -1.35 -6.77
C LEU A 74 -8.78 -0.50 -7.41
#